data_AF-A0A024HGN4-F1
#
_entry.id   AF-A0A024HGN4-F1
#
_cell.length_a   1.000
_cell.length_b   1.000
_cell.length_c   1.000
_cell.angle_alpha   90.00
_cell.angle_beta   90.00
_cell.angle_gamma   90.00
#
_symmetry.space_group_name_H-M   'P 1'
#
loop_
_entity.id
_entity.type
_entity.pdbx_description
1 polymer ?
#
loop_
_entity_poly.entity_id
_entity_poly.type
_entity_poly.pdbx_seq_one_letter_code
_entity_poly.pdbx_strand_id
1 'polypeptide(L)' 'MLSCRELSELGSAIIEGELEQDTAQAVSCHLQDCPRCAAYIRQLQVTSQLLQGLDLADSSIDTQAVVRKLLGGAG' A
#
# COMPACT_ATOMS: atom_id res chain seq x y z
N MET A 1 -20.67 5.43 -10.70
CA MET A 1 -19.35 5.05 -11.27
C MET A 1 -18.30 5.40 -10.25
N LEU A 2 -17.39 4.48 -9.96
CA LEU A 2 -16.28 4.69 -9.03
C LEU A 2 -15.32 5.74 -9.61
N SER A 3 -14.92 6.73 -8.82
CA SER A 3 -13.91 7.71 -9.20
C SER A 3 -12.49 7.17 -9.01
N CYS A 4 -11.48 7.78 -9.65
CA CYS A 4 -10.08 7.39 -9.43
C CYS A 4 -9.64 7.57 -7.97
N ARG A 5 -10.23 8.54 -7.25
CA ARG A 5 -9.94 8.80 -5.84
C ARG A 5 -10.48 7.66 -4.97
N GLU A 6 -11.75 7.33 -5.12
CA GLU A 6 -12.38 6.21 -4.40
C GLU A 6 -11.65 4.90 -4.68
N LEU A 7 -11.23 4.65 -5.93
CA LEU A 7 -10.40 3.48 -6.26
C LEU A 7 -9.05 3.49 -5.53
N SER A 8 -8.39 4.66 -5.43
CA SER A 8 -7.10 4.75 -4.74
C SER A 8 -7.21 4.48 -3.24
N GLU A 9 -8.34 4.85 -2.63
CA GLU A 9 -8.66 4.60 -1.22
C GLU A 9 -8.94 3.11 -0.96
N LEU A 10 -9.42 2.37 -1.97
CA LEU A 10 -9.62 0.91 -1.92
C LEU A 10 -8.33 0.09 -2.17
N GLY A 11 -7.18 0.76 -2.40
CA GLY A 11 -5.94 0.13 -2.83
C GLY A 11 -5.54 -1.10 -2.02
N SER A 12 -5.49 -0.99 -0.68
CA SER A 12 -5.10 -2.11 0.20
C SER A 12 -6.07 -3.29 0.10
N ALA A 13 -7.38 -3.02 0.21
CA ALA A 13 -8.41 -4.06 0.11
C ALA A 13 -8.40 -4.76 -1.26
N ILE A 14 -8.05 -4.04 -2.34
CA ILE A 14 -7.81 -4.64 -3.66
C ILE A 14 -6.61 -5.61 -3.62
N ILE A 15 -5.50 -5.24 -2.97
CA ILE A 15 -4.31 -6.11 -2.87
C ILE A 15 -4.60 -7.35 -2.00
N GLU A 16 -5.33 -7.15 -0.91
CA GLU A 16 -5.62 -8.16 0.11
C GLU A 16 -6.79 -9.07 -0.30
N GLY A 17 -7.57 -8.69 -1.31
CA GLY A 17 -8.73 -9.44 -1.78
C GLY A 17 -9.96 -9.29 -0.87
N GLU A 18 -10.00 -8.24 -0.04
CA GLU A 18 -11.02 -7.99 0.98
C GLU A 18 -12.10 -7.02 0.50
N LEU A 19 -12.63 -7.25 -0.71
CA LEU A 19 -13.71 -6.44 -1.27
C LEU A 19 -15.05 -7.17 -1.21
N GLU A 20 -16.10 -6.44 -0.83
CA GLU A 20 -17.49 -6.86 -1.05
C GLU A 20 -17.78 -6.99 -2.55
N GLN A 21 -18.68 -7.90 -2.94
CA GLN A 21 -18.94 -8.23 -4.35
C GLN A 21 -19.29 -7.02 -5.22
N ASP A 22 -20.17 -6.14 -4.74
CA ASP A 22 -20.60 -4.95 -5.49
C ASP A 22 -19.43 -3.98 -5.71
N THR A 23 -18.57 -3.82 -4.70
CA THR A 23 -17.36 -3.00 -4.77
C THR A 23 -16.33 -3.61 -5.70
N ALA A 24 -16.12 -4.93 -5.64
CA ALA A 24 -15.22 -5.65 -6.55
C ALA A 24 -15.66 -5.47 -8.01
N GLN A 25 -16.96 -5.52 -8.30
CA GLN A 25 -17.48 -5.28 -9.64
C GLN A 25 -17.25 -3.82 -10.08
N ALA A 26 -17.49 -2.84 -9.21
CA ALA A 26 -17.26 -1.43 -9.51
C ALA A 26 -15.77 -1.12 -9.79
N VAL A 27 -14.87 -1.72 -9.01
CA VAL A 27 -13.42 -1.67 -9.24
C VAL A 27 -13.07 -2.29 -10.58
N SER A 28 -13.57 -3.50 -10.88
CA SER A 28 -13.30 -4.19 -12.14
C SER A 28 -13.68 -3.34 -13.35
N CYS A 29 -14.90 -2.77 -13.37
CA CYS A 29 -15.33 -1.86 -14.43
C CYS A 29 -14.40 -0.64 -14.55
N HIS A 30 -14.03 0.00 -13.44
CA HIS A 30 -13.14 1.16 -13.48
C HIS A 30 -11.75 0.81 -14.05
N LEU A 31 -11.19 -0.34 -13.68
CA LEU A 31 -9.86 -0.76 -14.15
C LEU A 31 -9.84 -1.10 -15.64
N GLN A 32 -10.97 -1.50 -16.22
CA GLN A 32 -11.11 -1.67 -17.67
C GLN A 32 -11.08 -0.33 -18.41
N ASP A 33 -11.70 0.70 -17.84
CA ASP A 33 -11.86 2.01 -18.49
C ASP A 33 -10.73 3.00 -18.18
N CYS A 34 -9.96 2.78 -17.10
CA CYS A 34 -8.94 3.72 -16.62
C CYS A 34 -7.55 3.08 -16.56
N PRO A 35 -6.71 3.24 -17.60
CA PRO A 35 -5.37 2.64 -17.64
C PRO A 35 -4.44 3.18 -16.55
N ARG A 36 -4.65 4.42 -16.09
CA ARG A 36 -3.87 5.01 -14.99
C ARG A 36 -4.12 4.28 -13.67
N CYS A 37 -5.37 3.95 -13.37
CA CYS A 37 -5.74 3.20 -12.18
C CYS A 37 -5.27 1.75 -12.25
N ALA A 38 -5.32 1.13 -13.44
CA ALA A 38 -4.74 -0.20 -13.66
C ALA A 38 -3.21 -0.22 -13.39
N ALA A 39 -2.48 0.79 -13.89
CA ALA A 39 -1.05 0.93 -13.62
C ALA A 39 -0.77 1.17 -12.12
N TYR A 40 -1.56 2.01 -11.45
CA TYR A 40 -1.45 2.28 -10.02
C TYR A 40 -1.63 0.99 -9.18
N ILE A 41 -2.68 0.22 -9.43
CA ILE A 41 -2.92 -1.04 -8.69
C ILE A 41 -1.80 -2.05 -8.95
N ARG A 42 -1.33 -2.17 -10.19
CA ARG A 42 -0.18 -3.03 -10.52
C ARG A 42 1.08 -2.59 -9.75
N GLN A 43 1.36 -1.29 -9.68
CA GLN A 43 2.50 -0.77 -8.92
C GLN A 43 2.37 -1.13 -7.43
N LEU A 44 1.17 -0.96 -6.87
CA LEU A 44 0.89 -1.28 -5.47
C LEU A 44 1.07 -2.79 -5.19
N GLN A 45 0.62 -3.66 -6.09
CA GLN A 45 0.84 -5.12 -6.03
C GLN A 45 2.33 -5.47 -6.00
N VAL A 46 3.11 -4.94 -6.94
CA VAL A 46 4.56 -5.20 -7.02
C VAL A 46 5.26 -4.68 -5.76
N THR A 47 4.91 -3.49 -5.29
CA THR A 47 5.49 -2.91 -4.08
C THR A 47 5.20 -3.79 -2.87
N SER A 48 3.96 -4.24 -2.70
CA SER A 48 3.57 -5.14 -1.61
C SER A 48 4.33 -6.46 -1.66
N GLN A 49 4.41 -7.09 -2.83
CA GLN A 49 5.15 -8.36 -3.01
C GLN A 49 6.64 -8.21 -2.69
N LEU A 50 7.27 -7.12 -3.13
CA LEU A 50 8.68 -6.85 -2.82
C LEU A 50 8.87 -6.69 -1.31
N LEU A 51 8.02 -5.92 -0.63
CA LEU A 51 8.10 -5.72 0.81
C LEU A 51 7.87 -7.01 1.60
N GLN A 52 6.92 -7.86 1.18
CA GLN A 52 6.67 -9.16 1.80
C GLN A 52 7.82 -10.15 1.60
N GLY A 53 8.57 -10.02 0.51
CA GLY A 53 9.76 -10.82 0.23
C GLY A 53 11.02 -10.36 0.95
N LEU A 54 10.99 -9.20 1.61
CA LEU A 54 12.10 -8.75 2.46
C LEU A 54 12.02 -9.47 3.81
N ASP A 55 13.09 -10.16 4.19
CA ASP A 55 13.25 -10.65 5.55
C ASP A 55 13.58 -9.48 6.49
N LEU A 56 12.53 -8.80 6.93
CA LEU A 56 12.63 -7.69 7.89
C LEU A 56 12.88 -8.20 9.33
N ALA A 57 12.81 -9.52 9.57
CA ALA A 57 12.94 -10.11 10.90
C ALA A 57 14.32 -9.90 11.53
N ASP A 58 15.36 -9.63 10.72
CA ASP A 58 16.73 -9.38 11.20
C ASP A 58 17.13 -7.89 11.23
N SER A 59 16.20 -6.99 10.89
CA SER A 59 16.43 -5.55 11.07
C SER A 59 16.15 -5.13 12.51
N SER A 60 16.97 -5.58 13.44
CA SER A 60 16.97 -5.01 14.80
C SER A 60 17.31 -3.52 14.69
N ILE A 61 16.28 -2.67 14.68
CA ILE A 61 16.47 -1.24 14.78
C ILE A 61 16.98 -0.99 16.19
N ASP A 62 18.20 -0.46 16.30
CA ASP A 62 18.74 -0.01 17.58
C ASP A 62 17.94 1.22 18.03
N THR A 63 16.83 0.95 18.70
CA THR A 63 15.94 1.96 19.24
C THR A 63 16.67 2.85 20.25
N GLN A 64 17.70 2.36 20.93
CA GLN A 64 18.50 3.18 21.83
C GLN A 64 19.34 4.21 21.07
N ALA A 65 19.91 3.84 19.92
CA ALA A 65 20.60 4.77 19.04
C ALA A 65 19.65 5.86 18.51
N VAL A 66 18.42 5.50 18.12
CA VAL A 66 17.40 6.46 17.67
C VAL A 66 17.01 7.43 18.80
N VAL A 67 16.73 6.91 19.99
CA VAL A 67 16.37 7.72 21.17
C VAL A 67 17.49 8.68 21.54
N ARG A 68 18.75 8.22 21.55
CA ARG A 68 19.91 9.07 21.86
C ARG A 68 20.05 10.23 20.88
N LYS A 69 19.78 9.99 19.59
CA LYS A 69 19.81 11.03 18.55
C LYS A 69 18.70 12.06 18.70
N LEU A 70 17.48 11.64 19.06
CA LEU A 70 16.34 12.54 19.22
C LEU A 70 16.40 13.36 20.51
N LEU A 71 16.90 12.78 21.60
CA LEU A 71 16.96 13.44 22.91
C LEU A 71 18.30 14.16 23.18
N GLY A 72 19.37 13.84 22.43
CA GLY A 72 20.68 14.45 22.56
C GLY A 72 20.83 15.85 21.93
N GLY A 73 19.76 16.42 21.37
CA GLY A 73 19.74 17.73 20.73
C GLY A 73 19.21 18.89 21.60
N ALA A 74 18.95 18.65 22.89
CA ALA A 74 18.59 19.71 23.85
C ALA A 74 19.84 20.18 24.60
N GLY A 75 20.70 20.91 23.90
CA GLY A 75 21.74 21.76 24.48
C GLY A 75 21.26 23.19 24.52
#